data_AF-M0FQ02-F1
#
_entry.id   AF-M0FQ02-F1
#
_cell.length_a   1.000
_cell.length_b   1.000
_cell.length_c   1.000
_cell.angle_alpha   90.00
_cell.angle_beta   90.00
_cell.angle_gamma   90.00
#
_symmetry.space_group_name_H-M   'P 1'
#
loop_
_entity.id
_entity.type
_entity.pdbx_description
1 polymer ?
#
loop_
_entity_poly.entity_id
_entity_poly.type
_entity_poly.pdbx_seq_one_letter_code
_entity_poly.pdbx_strand_id
1 'polypeptide(L)'
;MELVSQVGDGVDSLVGTDPEADAVELLAREDPTTFGYVRRHWAEAKRGIEACDRNYPQSKQVHAALADPETTPRTLGATLSGLVTLGALDTWSETVGPTRYDLTAYRPDRAWAIGVAVEAGGSDD
;
A
#
# COMPACT_ATOMS: atom_id res chain seq x y z
N MET A 1 56.37 -10.98 -10.76
CA MET A 1 56.13 -9.53 -10.71
C MET A 1 54.82 -9.27 -11.42
N GLU A 2 53.72 -9.24 -10.68
CA GLU A 2 52.59 -8.33 -10.94
C GLU A 2 51.84 -8.18 -9.61
N LEU A 3 51.52 -6.94 -9.29
CA LEU A 3 51.04 -6.47 -8.01
C LEU A 3 49.51 -6.61 -7.92
N VAL A 4 49.04 -6.92 -6.71
CA VAL A 4 47.97 -6.24 -5.96
C VAL A 4 46.78 -5.73 -6.79
N SER A 5 45.59 -6.25 -6.49
CA SER A 5 44.49 -5.44 -5.91
C SER A 5 43.21 -6.27 -5.86
N GLN A 6 42.82 -6.70 -4.67
CA GLN A 6 41.39 -6.80 -4.35
C GLN A 6 41.19 -6.32 -2.92
N VAL A 7 41.22 -4.99 -2.80
CA VAL A 7 40.57 -4.24 -1.73
C VAL A 7 39.41 -3.50 -2.39
N GLY A 8 38.24 -3.52 -1.76
CA GLY A 8 37.02 -2.96 -2.30
C GLY A 8 35.82 -3.75 -1.79
N ASP A 9 35.59 -3.87 -0.50
CA ASP A 9 35.10 -2.83 0.43
C ASP A 9 33.69 -3.27 0.86
N GLY A 10 33.45 -3.21 2.17
CA GLY A 10 32.29 -3.79 2.79
C GLY A 10 30.99 -3.28 2.19
N VAL A 11 30.15 -4.21 1.75
CA VAL A 11 28.71 -3.99 1.84
C VAL A 11 28.29 -4.27 3.28
N ASP A 12 28.78 -3.44 4.19
CA ASP A 12 27.91 -2.97 5.28
C ASP A 12 26.88 -2.09 4.59
N SER A 13 25.96 -2.72 3.85
CA SER A 13 24.78 -2.03 3.38
C SER A 13 24.01 -1.80 4.65
N LEU A 14 24.25 -0.63 5.24
CA LEU A 14 23.31 0.09 6.08
C LEU A 14 21.93 -0.41 5.70
N VAL A 15 21.27 -1.05 6.65
CA VAL A 15 19.85 -1.31 6.63
C VAL A 15 19.21 0.05 6.34
N GLY A 16 19.10 0.39 5.07
CA GLY A 16 18.14 1.34 4.57
C GLY A 16 16.85 0.57 4.75
N THR A 17 16.29 0.66 5.95
CA THR A 17 14.97 0.14 6.19
C THR A 17 14.09 0.72 5.10
N ASP A 18 13.53 -0.17 4.28
CA ASP A 18 12.51 0.21 3.32
C ASP A 18 11.36 0.80 4.16
N PRO A 19 11.09 2.11 4.08
CA PRO A 19 10.17 2.76 5.01
C PRO A 19 8.74 2.25 4.83
N GLU A 20 8.41 1.70 3.66
CA GLU A 20 7.15 1.01 3.42
C GLU A 20 7.14 -0.37 4.10
N ALA A 21 8.25 -1.13 4.06
CA ALA A 21 8.37 -2.39 4.80
C ALA A 21 8.20 -2.19 6.32
N ASP A 22 8.86 -1.18 6.89
CA ASP A 22 8.72 -0.82 8.31
C ASP A 22 7.27 -0.45 8.65
N ALA A 23 6.62 0.36 7.80
CA ALA A 23 5.23 0.76 8.01
C ALA A 23 4.26 -0.42 7.88
N VAL A 24 4.52 -1.34 6.95
CA VAL A 24 3.74 -2.57 6.77
C VAL A 24 3.91 -3.50 7.97
N GLU A 25 5.13 -3.67 8.48
CA GLU A 25 5.40 -4.47 9.69
C GLU A 25 4.70 -3.86 10.92
N LEU A 26 4.77 -2.54 11.06
CA LEU A 26 4.07 -1.83 12.13
C LEU A 26 2.56 -2.03 12.02
N LEU A 27 1.97 -1.90 10.82
CA LEU A 27 0.54 -2.15 10.60
C LEU A 27 0.18 -3.61 10.94
N ALA A 28 1.00 -4.58 10.54
CA ALA A 28 0.79 -5.99 10.86
C ALA A 28 0.76 -6.26 12.37
N ARG A 29 1.58 -5.54 13.14
CA ARG A 29 1.66 -5.63 14.60
C ARG A 29 0.50 -4.92 15.29
N GLU A 30 0.15 -3.71 14.87
CA GLU A 30 -0.82 -2.85 15.55
C GLU A 30 -2.27 -3.11 15.14
N ASP A 31 -2.50 -3.41 13.86
CA ASP A 31 -3.82 -3.73 13.30
C ASP A 31 -3.73 -4.90 12.30
N PRO A 32 -3.61 -6.15 12.82
CA PRO A 32 -3.50 -7.35 11.98
C PRO A 32 -4.72 -7.57 11.09
N THR A 33 -5.88 -7.01 11.45
CA THR A 33 -7.09 -7.13 10.64
C THR A 33 -6.99 -6.25 9.39
N THR A 34 -6.64 -4.98 9.54
CA THR A 34 -6.41 -4.06 8.42
C THR A 34 -5.25 -4.53 7.55
N PHE A 35 -4.15 -4.97 8.16
CA PHE A 35 -3.04 -5.60 7.44
C PHE A 35 -3.50 -6.78 6.59
N GLY A 36 -4.33 -7.68 7.14
CA GLY A 36 -4.86 -8.83 6.41
C GLY A 36 -5.64 -8.44 5.14
N TYR A 37 -6.41 -7.34 5.19
CA TYR A 37 -7.08 -6.80 4.00
C TYR A 37 -6.09 -6.23 2.98
N VAL A 38 -5.11 -5.44 3.42
CA VAL A 38 -4.07 -4.88 2.54
C VAL A 38 -3.30 -6.00 1.85
N ARG A 39 -2.76 -6.95 2.62
CA ARG A 39 -1.99 -8.09 2.10
C ARG A 39 -2.73 -8.84 1.00
N ARG A 40 -4.04 -9.02 1.14
CA ARG A 40 -4.84 -9.85 0.21
C ARG A 40 -5.40 -9.08 -0.98
N HIS A 41 -5.62 -7.77 -0.85
CA HIS A 41 -6.43 -7.01 -1.81
C HIS A 41 -5.79 -5.70 -2.30
N TRP A 42 -4.52 -5.42 -1.96
CA TRP A 42 -3.83 -4.19 -2.38
C TRP A 42 -3.88 -3.97 -3.90
N ALA A 43 -3.71 -5.03 -4.69
CA ALA A 43 -3.69 -4.96 -6.14
C ALA A 43 -5.06 -4.56 -6.72
N GLU A 44 -6.16 -5.10 -6.18
CA GLU A 44 -7.52 -4.69 -6.57
C GLU A 44 -7.81 -3.24 -6.12
N ALA A 45 -7.37 -2.85 -4.93
CA ALA A 45 -7.51 -1.47 -4.47
C ALA A 45 -6.80 -0.48 -5.39
N LYS A 46 -5.57 -0.78 -5.80
CA LYS A 46 -4.83 -0.01 -6.81
C LYS A 46 -5.60 0.07 -8.14
N ARG A 47 -6.05 -1.07 -8.69
CA ARG A 47 -6.86 -1.09 -9.91
C ARG A 47 -8.10 -0.20 -9.79
N GLY A 48 -8.79 -0.25 -8.65
CA GLY A 48 -9.99 0.53 -8.39
C GLY A 48 -9.71 2.03 -8.32
N ILE A 49 -8.63 2.44 -7.64
CA ILE A 49 -8.20 3.84 -7.57
C ILE A 49 -7.88 4.36 -8.98
N GLU A 50 -7.11 3.61 -9.75
CA GLU A 50 -6.65 4.02 -11.09
C GLU A 50 -7.77 4.03 -12.13
N ALA A 51 -8.81 3.22 -11.95
CA ALA A 51 -9.98 3.19 -12.83
C ALA A 51 -11.04 4.26 -12.46
N CYS A 52 -11.00 4.81 -11.26
CA CYS A 52 -12.02 5.74 -10.79
C CYS A 52 -11.77 7.16 -11.32
N ASP A 53 -12.80 7.76 -11.94
CA ASP A 53 -12.74 9.09 -12.56
C ASP A 53 -13.05 10.24 -11.58
N ARG A 54 -13.30 9.93 -10.30
CA ARG A 54 -13.69 10.91 -9.28
C ARG A 54 -12.51 11.27 -8.40
N ASN A 55 -12.37 12.56 -8.09
CA ASN A 55 -11.36 13.04 -7.14
C ASN A 55 -11.63 12.58 -5.69
N TYR A 56 -12.89 12.61 -5.26
CA TYR A 56 -13.27 12.36 -3.86
C TYR A 56 -14.34 11.24 -3.67
N PRO A 57 -14.06 10.00 -4.10
CA PRO A 57 -15.03 8.90 -4.07
C PRO A 57 -15.16 8.25 -2.68
N GLN A 58 -16.32 7.64 -2.44
CA GLN A 58 -16.50 6.62 -1.40
C GLN A 58 -16.00 5.25 -1.89
N SER A 59 -15.75 4.30 -0.99
CA SER A 59 -15.32 2.93 -1.35
C SER A 59 -16.25 2.25 -2.36
N LYS A 60 -17.57 2.46 -2.24
CA LYS A 60 -18.56 1.95 -3.19
C LYS A 60 -18.39 2.50 -4.60
N GLN A 61 -17.94 3.75 -4.72
CA GLN A 61 -17.73 4.40 -6.02
C GLN A 61 -16.42 3.94 -6.65
N VAL A 62 -15.37 3.75 -5.85
CA VAL A 62 -14.13 3.10 -6.30
C VAL A 62 -14.41 1.67 -6.77
N HIS A 63 -15.18 0.91 -5.98
CA HIS A 63 -15.58 -0.46 -6.32
C HIS A 63 -16.36 -0.54 -7.64
N ALA A 64 -17.29 0.41 -7.87
CA ALA A 64 -18.09 0.45 -9.08
C ALA A 64 -17.29 0.75 -10.37
N ALA A 65 -16.04 1.23 -10.25
CA ALA A 65 -15.16 1.45 -11.39
C ALA A 65 -14.41 0.18 -11.83
N LEU A 66 -14.41 -0.89 -11.02
CA LEU A 66 -13.75 -2.15 -11.34
C LEU A 66 -14.57 -2.97 -12.35
N ALA A 67 -13.90 -3.47 -13.38
CA ALA A 67 -14.39 -4.60 -14.15
C ALA A 67 -14.11 -5.89 -13.36
N ASP A 68 -15.15 -6.70 -13.15
CA ASP A 68 -15.09 -8.01 -12.46
C ASP A 68 -14.42 -7.96 -11.08
N PRO A 69 -15.00 -7.26 -10.09
CA PRO A 69 -14.40 -7.15 -8.75
C PRO A 69 -14.42 -8.48 -7.99
N GLU A 70 -13.28 -8.81 -7.39
CA GLU A 70 -13.07 -9.99 -6.54
C GLU A 70 -13.59 -9.77 -5.11
N THR A 71 -13.69 -8.51 -4.70
CA THR A 71 -14.13 -8.12 -3.36
C THR A 71 -15.49 -7.42 -3.35
N THR A 72 -16.02 -7.20 -2.15
CA THR A 72 -17.20 -6.35 -1.95
C THR A 72 -16.77 -4.88 -1.72
N PRO A 73 -17.66 -3.89 -1.90
CA PRO A 73 -17.37 -2.50 -1.52
C PRO A 73 -16.87 -2.31 -0.09
N ARG A 74 -17.33 -3.15 0.84
CA ARG A 74 -16.91 -3.12 2.25
C ARG A 74 -15.47 -3.60 2.40
N THR A 75 -15.14 -4.73 1.78
CA THR A 75 -13.78 -5.31 1.79
C THR A 75 -12.79 -4.38 1.10
N LEU A 76 -13.17 -3.80 -0.05
CA LEU A 76 -12.38 -2.79 -0.72
C LEU A 76 -12.17 -1.57 0.19
N GLY A 77 -13.22 -1.10 0.88
CA GLY A 77 -13.12 0.01 1.84
C GLY A 77 -12.14 -0.25 2.99
N ALA A 78 -12.13 -1.46 3.55
CA ALA A 78 -11.15 -1.84 4.57
C ALA A 78 -9.71 -1.81 4.02
N THR A 79 -9.53 -2.27 2.78
CA THR A 79 -8.23 -2.23 2.09
C THR A 79 -7.76 -0.80 1.83
N LEU A 80 -8.66 0.07 1.32
CA LEU A 80 -8.38 1.50 1.11
C LEU A 80 -8.06 2.22 2.42
N SER A 81 -8.73 1.86 3.52
CA SER A 81 -8.38 2.38 4.85
C SER A 81 -6.95 2.02 5.25
N GLY A 82 -6.52 0.79 4.96
CA GLY A 82 -5.13 0.38 5.19
C GLY A 82 -4.13 1.16 4.32
N LEU A 83 -4.47 1.42 3.06
CA LEU A 83 -3.64 2.28 2.18
C LEU A 83 -3.56 3.73 2.68
N VAL A 84 -4.60 4.22 3.36
CA VAL A 84 -4.54 5.51 4.07
C VAL A 84 -3.59 5.45 5.25
N THR A 85 -3.70 4.42 6.10
CA THR A 85 -2.80 4.24 7.24
C THR A 85 -1.33 4.15 6.80
N LEU A 86 -1.05 3.49 5.67
CA LEU A 86 0.28 3.38 5.08
C LEU A 86 0.68 4.62 4.26
N GLY A 87 -0.20 5.61 4.13
CA GLY A 87 0.04 6.89 3.50
C GLY A 87 0.26 6.82 1.98
N ALA A 88 -0.32 5.84 1.31
CA ALA A 88 -0.43 5.80 -0.16
C ALA A 88 -1.66 6.56 -0.67
N LEU A 89 -2.60 6.88 0.20
CA LEU A 89 -3.85 7.57 -0.09
C LEU A 89 -4.22 8.47 1.10
N ASP A 90 -4.97 9.54 0.89
CA ASP A 90 -5.49 10.38 1.97
C ASP A 90 -7.03 10.28 2.06
N THR A 91 -7.59 10.86 3.12
CA THR A 91 -9.05 11.04 3.26
C THR A 91 -9.43 12.50 3.08
N TRP A 92 -10.50 12.75 2.34
CA TRP A 92 -11.03 14.09 2.16
C TRP A 92 -11.99 14.42 3.30
N SER A 93 -11.68 15.48 4.06
CA SER A 93 -12.26 15.75 5.38
C SER A 93 -13.06 17.06 5.48
N GLU A 94 -13.45 17.70 4.37
CA GLU A 94 -14.26 18.93 4.42
C GLU A 94 -15.74 18.68 4.83
N THR A 95 -16.12 17.44 5.13
CA THR A 95 -17.45 17.04 5.61
C THR A 95 -17.36 16.28 6.93
N VAL A 96 -18.47 16.30 7.71
CA VAL A 96 -18.58 15.57 8.98
C VAL A 96 -18.48 14.05 8.72
N GLY A 97 -17.30 13.48 8.98
CA GLY A 97 -16.98 12.05 8.84
C GLY A 97 -16.14 11.74 7.59
N PRO A 98 -14.97 11.08 7.73
CA PRO A 98 -14.13 10.69 6.60
C PRO A 98 -14.76 9.52 5.86
N THR A 99 -15.73 9.82 4.99
CA THR A 99 -16.39 8.82 4.14
C THR A 99 -15.83 8.79 2.72
N ARG A 100 -14.91 9.71 2.40
CA ARG A 100 -14.34 9.90 1.06
C ARG A 100 -12.83 9.83 1.09
N TYR A 101 -12.28 9.18 0.08
CA TYR A 101 -10.86 9.15 -0.18
C TYR A 101 -10.46 10.33 -1.06
N ASP A 102 -9.25 10.83 -0.91
CA ASP A 102 -8.67 11.83 -1.79
C ASP A 102 -7.78 11.14 -2.83
N LEU A 103 -8.35 10.83 -4.00
CA LEU A 103 -7.58 10.23 -5.09
C LEU A 103 -6.61 11.23 -5.73
N THR A 104 -6.74 12.53 -5.47
CA THR A 104 -5.78 13.54 -5.98
C THR A 104 -4.46 13.49 -5.22
N ALA A 105 -4.47 12.94 -4.01
CA ALA A 105 -3.30 12.69 -3.18
C ALA A 105 -2.73 11.26 -3.33
N TYR A 106 -3.27 10.45 -4.24
CA TYR A 106 -2.83 9.07 -4.45
C TYR A 106 -1.35 9.00 -4.88
N ARG A 107 -0.58 8.13 -4.21
CA ARG A 107 0.85 7.93 -4.45
C ARG A 107 1.08 6.54 -5.08
N PRO A 108 1.15 6.43 -6.43
CA PRO A 108 1.22 5.14 -7.10
C PRO A 108 2.49 4.35 -6.77
N ASP A 109 3.64 5.02 -6.70
CA ASP A 109 4.93 4.39 -6.34
C ASP A 109 4.88 3.78 -4.94
N ARG A 110 4.25 4.48 -4.00
CA ARG A 110 4.10 4.01 -2.62
C ARG A 110 3.14 2.84 -2.52
N ALA A 111 2.03 2.86 -3.26
CA ALA A 111 1.10 1.74 -3.33
C ALA A 111 1.77 0.48 -3.88
N TRP A 112 2.67 0.64 -4.87
CA TRP A 112 3.46 -0.46 -5.40
C TRP A 112 4.48 -1.00 -4.39
N ALA A 113 5.24 -0.12 -3.73
CA ALA A 113 6.20 -0.50 -2.70
C ALA A 113 5.53 -1.23 -1.51
N ILE A 114 4.35 -0.79 -1.08
CA ILE A 114 3.52 -1.52 -0.11
C ILE A 114 3.20 -2.93 -0.62
N GLY A 115 2.80 -3.07 -1.89
CA GLY A 115 2.53 -4.36 -2.52
C GLY A 115 3.73 -5.31 -2.45
N VAL A 116 4.91 -4.81 -2.79
CA VAL A 116 6.18 -5.57 -2.67
C VAL A 116 6.45 -5.97 -1.22
N ALA A 117 6.28 -5.05 -0.28
CA ALA A 117 6.52 -5.31 1.15
C ALA A 117 5.58 -6.37 1.73
N VAL A 118 4.28 -6.34 1.41
CA VAL A 118 3.33 -7.34 1.91
C VAL A 118 3.53 -8.73 1.29
N GLU A 119 4.08 -8.80 0.07
CA GLU A 119 4.43 -10.06 -0.59
C GLU A 119 5.73 -10.65 -0.03
N ALA A 120 6.73 -9.80 0.25
CA ALA A 120 7.99 -10.21 0.85
C ALA A 120 7.79 -10.77 2.27
N GLY A 121 6.97 -10.13 3.11
CA GLY A 121 6.64 -10.60 4.46
C GLY A 121 5.73 -11.83 4.51
N GLY A 122 5.25 -12.32 3.36
CA GLY A 122 4.42 -13.51 3.24
C GLY A 122 5.16 -14.77 2.81
N SER A 123 6.47 -14.70 2.57
CA SER A 123 7.29 -15.81 2.05
C SER A 123 7.95 -16.68 3.13
N ASP A 124 7.53 -16.55 4.39
CA ASP A 124 8.09 -17.25 5.56
C ASP A 124 7.10 -18.31 6.12
N ASP A 125 6.53 -19.13 5.22
CA ASP A 125 5.64 -20.27 5.52
C ASP A 125 6.21 -21.57 4.93
#